data_AF-A0A9N9MNQ9-F1
#
_entry.id   AF-A0A9N9MNQ9-F1
#
_cell.length_a   1.000
_cell.length_b   1.000
_cell.length_c   1.000
_cell.angle_alpha   90.00
_cell.angle_beta   90.00
_cell.angle_gamma   90.00
#
_symmetry.space_group_name_H-M   'P 1'
#
loop_
_entity.id
_entity.type
_entity.pdbx_description
1 polymer ?
#
loop_
_entity_poly.entity_id
_entity_poly.type
_entity_poly.pdbx_seq_one_letter_code
_entity_poly.pdbx_strand_id
1 'polypeptide(L)'
;MANAVADMPVCESTEVRCQEKTRGGVRYEVILGEPSEVKAVPPKKPQLSPRNSVSVQDIEDKLKAAEERRQQLESSKIAAISAKMQKIEDASRKRDEQTSQFITATRDALEQKISTVTEKREAYITDLKTKLKDHIENVEKTRLSIELQTGEVRTAIEDKLKTASMQRDENIKKMLDRLKEHEEKALKVKSQNNAKLQELDVQIQDKLVQAQNRKEQIEQEQREKLRRNNSRPFEKQKSVESTIESRKSEVINLIENKLCLAEQIREKEIQKKLELAKKHNEHLNEVKQSLENKKTEKVQKLESKLTAAEQKREEEIKKKLENIKKHEKHAELVRQNKAAVQAAKIDPPSSG
;
A
#
# COMPACT_ATOMS: atom_id res chain seq x y z
N MET A 1 134.79 9.38 169.70
CA MET A 1 134.00 9.62 170.92
C MET A 1 132.81 8.68 170.84
N ALA A 2 132.84 7.54 171.52
CA ALA A 2 132.25 7.34 172.87
C ALA A 2 130.75 7.66 172.82
N ASN A 3 129.79 6.74 172.88
CA ASN A 3 129.45 5.72 173.90
C ASN A 3 128.26 4.91 173.33
N ALA A 4 127.84 3.72 173.75
CA ALA A 4 128.25 2.78 174.79
C ALA A 4 127.68 1.40 174.38
N VAL A 5 128.40 0.35 174.75
CA VAL A 5 128.00 -1.07 174.70
C VAL A 5 127.56 -1.49 176.11
N ALA A 6 126.74 -2.54 176.16
CA ALA A 6 126.28 -3.35 177.31
C ALA A 6 124.87 -2.95 177.81
N ASP A 7 123.94 -3.88 178.06
CA ASP A 7 124.09 -5.28 178.43
C ASP A 7 122.79 -6.09 178.11
N MET A 8 122.91 -7.41 178.05
CA MET A 8 121.88 -8.42 177.73
C MET A 8 120.67 -8.40 178.70
N PRO A 9 119.55 -9.04 178.35
CA PRO A 9 119.34 -10.35 178.95
C PRO A 9 118.85 -11.42 177.98
N VAL A 10 119.45 -12.60 178.11
CA VAL A 10 118.86 -13.88 177.71
C VAL A 10 117.53 -14.03 178.42
N CYS A 11 116.45 -14.30 177.69
CA CYS A 11 115.25 -14.90 178.27
C CYS A 11 114.83 -16.06 177.36
N GLU A 12 115.38 -17.23 177.64
CA GLU A 12 114.84 -18.51 177.19
C GLU A 12 113.54 -18.77 177.95
N SER A 13 112.42 -18.83 177.25
CA SER A 13 111.19 -19.48 177.73
C SER A 13 110.45 -20.10 176.54
N THR A 14 111.07 -21.12 175.93
CA THR A 14 110.38 -22.00 174.99
C THR A 14 109.49 -22.97 175.78
N GLU A 15 108.16 -22.83 175.68
CA GLU A 15 107.18 -23.70 176.34
C GLU A 15 106.52 -24.64 175.29
N VAL A 16 106.51 -25.94 175.56
CA VAL A 16 105.83 -26.92 174.71
C VAL A 16 104.51 -27.33 175.36
N ARG A 17 103.40 -27.10 174.65
CA ARG A 17 102.04 -27.32 175.15
C ARG A 17 101.24 -28.24 174.22
N CYS A 18 100.12 -28.78 174.71
CA CYS A 18 99.20 -29.60 173.92
C CYS A 18 99.84 -30.84 173.25
N GLN A 19 100.70 -31.57 173.98
CA GLN A 19 101.28 -32.82 173.49
C GLN A 19 100.23 -33.93 173.44
N GLU A 20 99.79 -34.31 172.24
CA GLU A 20 98.86 -35.41 172.03
C GLU A 20 99.58 -36.59 171.37
N LYS A 21 99.65 -37.71 172.09
CA LYS A 21 100.30 -38.94 171.63
C LYS A 21 99.24 -39.88 171.07
N THR A 22 99.37 -40.25 169.82
CA THR A 22 98.61 -41.36 169.21
C THR A 22 99.57 -42.49 168.85
N ARG A 23 99.03 -43.68 168.54
CA ARG A 23 99.86 -44.86 168.20
C ARG A 23 100.82 -44.62 167.02
N GLY A 24 100.54 -43.63 166.17
CA GLY A 24 101.35 -43.27 164.99
C GLY A 24 102.30 -42.09 165.17
N GLY A 25 102.43 -41.51 166.36
CA GLY A 25 103.34 -40.40 166.61
C GLY A 25 102.78 -39.36 167.59
N VAL A 26 103.62 -38.38 167.92
CA VAL A 26 103.30 -37.34 168.89
C VAL A 26 103.25 -36.00 168.19
N ARG A 27 102.12 -35.29 168.33
CA ARG A 27 102.01 -33.88 167.93
C ARG A 27 102.05 -33.01 169.18
N TYR A 28 102.76 -31.89 169.10
CA TYR A 28 102.85 -30.91 170.19
C TYR A 28 102.94 -29.51 169.58
N GLU A 29 102.50 -28.52 170.36
CA GLU A 29 102.57 -27.11 170.01
C GLU A 29 103.78 -26.50 170.70
N VAL A 30 104.71 -25.92 169.93
CA VAL A 30 105.90 -25.24 170.47
C VAL A 30 105.66 -23.75 170.47
N ILE A 31 105.64 -23.15 171.65
CA ILE A 31 105.48 -21.72 171.85
C ILE A 31 106.86 -21.15 172.19
N LEU A 32 107.44 -20.42 171.24
CA LEU A 32 108.79 -19.84 171.35
C LEU A 32 108.83 -18.53 172.17
N GLY A 33 107.67 -18.03 172.60
CA GLY A 33 107.50 -16.85 173.45
C GLY A 33 106.01 -16.55 173.68
N GLU A 34 105.67 -15.96 174.83
CA GLU A 34 104.28 -15.64 175.18
C GLU A 34 103.63 -14.69 174.16
N PRO A 35 102.44 -15.01 173.63
CA PRO A 35 101.70 -14.08 172.78
C PRO A 35 101.33 -12.82 173.56
N SER A 36 101.87 -11.67 173.12
CA SER A 36 101.54 -10.31 173.59
C SER A 36 100.02 -10.15 173.82
N GLU A 37 99.62 -9.49 174.92
CA GLU A 37 98.24 -9.32 175.43
C GLU A 37 97.26 -8.55 174.51
N VAL A 38 97.31 -8.76 173.20
CA VAL A 38 96.30 -8.33 172.25
C VAL A 38 95.37 -9.51 171.99
N LYS A 39 94.30 -9.60 172.78
CA LYS A 39 93.10 -10.41 172.46
C LYS A 39 92.49 -9.93 171.13
N ALA A 40 93.04 -10.37 170.01
CA ALA A 40 92.40 -10.26 168.71
C ALA A 40 91.90 -11.66 168.30
N VAL A 41 90.61 -11.89 168.57
CA VAL A 41 89.82 -12.98 167.99
C VAL A 41 90.07 -13.00 166.48
N PRO A 42 90.32 -14.17 165.84
CA PRO A 42 90.47 -14.23 164.39
C PRO A 42 89.18 -13.68 163.76
N PRO A 43 89.25 -12.82 162.72
CA PRO A 43 88.04 -12.30 162.12
C PRO A 43 87.19 -13.48 161.66
N LYS A 44 86.00 -13.62 162.27
CA LYS A 44 84.97 -14.56 161.80
C LYS A 44 84.82 -14.30 160.31
N LYS A 45 85.16 -15.31 159.48
CA LYS A 45 84.84 -15.30 158.06
C LYS A 45 83.38 -14.86 157.95
N PRO A 46 83.05 -13.82 157.15
CA PRO A 46 81.66 -13.48 156.90
C PRO A 46 80.94 -14.77 156.56
N GLN A 47 79.88 -15.04 157.33
CA GLN A 47 79.00 -16.17 157.15
C GLN A 47 78.78 -16.35 155.65
N LEU A 48 79.19 -17.50 155.11
CA LEU A 48 78.81 -17.92 153.76
C LEU A 48 77.33 -17.56 153.63
N SER A 49 76.99 -16.75 152.63
CA SER A 49 75.61 -16.45 152.25
C SER A 49 74.79 -17.73 152.37
N PRO A 50 73.50 -17.66 152.75
CA PRO A 50 72.65 -18.84 152.88
C PRO A 50 72.95 -19.77 151.72
N ARG A 51 73.18 -21.05 151.99
CA ARG A 51 73.40 -22.07 150.96
C ARG A 51 72.14 -22.07 150.10
N ASN A 52 72.08 -21.13 149.16
CA ASN A 52 71.05 -21.02 148.16
C ASN A 52 71.35 -22.21 147.30
N SER A 53 70.65 -23.31 147.59
CA SER A 53 70.59 -24.46 146.70
C SER A 53 70.05 -23.90 145.40
N VAL A 54 70.96 -23.55 144.49
CA VAL A 54 70.62 -22.93 143.22
C VAL A 54 69.63 -23.90 142.58
N SER A 55 68.38 -23.45 142.45
CA SER A 55 67.32 -24.27 141.89
C SER A 55 67.77 -24.68 140.49
N VAL A 56 67.43 -25.90 140.06
CA VAL A 56 67.75 -26.36 138.71
C VAL A 56 67.22 -25.35 137.67
N GLN A 57 66.07 -24.75 137.94
CA GLN A 57 65.49 -23.68 137.12
C GLN A 57 66.36 -22.41 137.06
N ASP A 58 66.92 -21.96 138.19
CA ASP A 58 67.77 -20.76 138.23
C ASP A 58 69.11 -20.97 137.48
N ILE A 59 69.60 -22.22 137.47
CA ILE A 59 70.80 -22.59 136.71
C ILE A 59 70.48 -22.60 135.21
N GLU A 60 69.35 -23.20 134.82
CA GLU A 60 68.88 -23.23 133.42
C GLU A 60 68.62 -21.82 132.88
N ASP A 61 67.97 -20.95 133.64
CA ASP A 61 67.68 -19.58 133.22
C ASP A 61 68.97 -18.76 133.06
N LYS A 62 69.98 -18.97 133.92
CA LYS A 62 71.29 -18.32 133.77
C LYS A 62 72.05 -18.83 132.53
N LEU A 63 71.96 -20.13 132.22
CA LEU A 63 72.56 -20.70 131.01
C LEU A 63 71.83 -20.20 129.76
N LYS A 64 70.50 -20.11 129.79
CA LYS A 64 69.67 -19.56 128.71
C LYS A 64 69.95 -18.07 128.49
N ALA A 65 70.07 -17.27 129.54
CA ALA A 65 70.42 -15.86 129.44
C ALA A 65 71.88 -15.64 128.97
N ALA A 66 72.79 -16.59 129.21
CA ALA A 66 74.13 -16.56 128.62
C ALA A 66 74.09 -16.93 127.13
N GLU A 67 73.29 -17.92 126.76
CA GLU A 67 73.05 -18.34 125.38
C GLU A 67 72.40 -17.23 124.54
N GLU A 68 71.34 -16.60 125.05
CA GLU A 68 70.67 -15.46 124.40
C GLU A 68 71.60 -14.27 124.24
N ARG A 69 72.45 -13.95 125.23
CA ARG A 69 73.47 -12.91 125.07
C ARG A 69 74.49 -13.26 123.99
N ARG A 70 74.90 -14.53 123.89
CA ARG A 70 75.78 -15.00 122.81
C ARG A 70 75.11 -14.84 121.45
N GLN A 71 73.88 -15.34 121.31
CA GLN A 71 73.10 -15.22 120.08
C GLN A 71 72.82 -13.76 119.70
N GLN A 72 72.54 -12.88 120.66
CA GLN A 72 72.34 -11.46 120.41
C GLN A 72 73.60 -10.78 119.88
N LEU A 73 74.78 -11.11 120.43
CA LEU A 73 76.05 -10.60 119.94
C LEU A 73 76.40 -11.15 118.55
N GLU A 74 76.13 -12.43 118.29
CA GLU A 74 76.30 -13.04 116.98
C GLU A 74 75.35 -12.43 115.94
N SER A 75 74.06 -12.27 116.28
CA SER A 75 73.05 -11.61 115.45
C SER A 75 73.43 -10.16 115.15
N SER A 76 73.90 -9.40 116.14
CA SER A 76 74.38 -8.02 115.93
C SER A 76 75.60 -7.98 114.99
N LYS A 77 76.54 -8.93 115.12
CA LYS A 77 77.68 -9.06 114.20
C LYS A 77 77.22 -9.40 112.78
N ILE A 78 76.28 -10.34 112.63
CA ILE A 78 75.72 -10.74 111.31
C ILE A 78 74.98 -9.56 110.68
N ALA A 79 74.17 -8.82 111.43
CA ALA A 79 73.46 -7.63 110.96
C ALA A 79 74.43 -6.53 110.51
N ALA A 80 75.53 -6.31 111.26
CA ALA A 80 76.55 -5.34 110.88
C ALA A 80 77.31 -5.74 109.60
N ILE A 81 77.57 -7.05 109.41
CA ILE A 81 78.18 -7.57 108.17
C ILE A 81 77.21 -7.44 107.00
N SER A 82 75.94 -7.83 107.19
CA SER A 82 74.88 -7.72 106.18
C SER A 82 74.68 -6.26 105.74
N ALA A 83 74.64 -5.31 106.67
CA ALA A 83 74.54 -3.88 106.35
C ALA A 83 75.75 -3.37 105.53
N LYS A 84 76.96 -3.86 105.81
CA LYS A 84 78.15 -3.53 104.98
C LYS A 84 78.06 -4.14 103.59
N MET A 85 77.57 -5.37 103.46
CA MET A 85 77.35 -6.01 102.17
C MET A 85 76.28 -5.27 101.36
N GLN A 86 75.15 -4.89 101.98
CA GLN A 86 74.10 -4.11 101.33
C GLN A 86 74.63 -2.78 100.79
N LYS A 87 75.45 -2.07 101.57
CA LYS A 87 76.05 -0.79 101.12
C LYS A 87 76.99 -0.97 99.92
N ILE A 88 77.71 -2.09 99.84
CA ILE A 88 78.55 -2.42 98.68
C ILE A 88 77.67 -2.73 97.47
N GLU A 89 76.60 -3.50 97.66
CA GLU A 89 75.65 -3.84 96.59
C GLU A 89 74.95 -2.57 96.05
N ASP A 90 74.46 -1.69 96.94
CA ASP A 90 73.81 -0.43 96.56
C ASP A 90 74.79 0.50 95.80
N ALA A 91 76.05 0.55 96.23
CA ALA A 91 77.08 1.30 95.53
C ALA A 91 77.37 0.70 94.14
N SER A 92 77.41 -0.63 94.01
CA SER A 92 77.58 -1.30 92.72
C SER A 92 76.39 -1.02 91.81
N ARG A 93 75.17 -1.22 92.30
CA ARG A 93 73.92 -0.97 91.59
C ARG A 93 73.85 0.46 91.07
N LYS A 94 74.22 1.44 91.90
CA LYS A 94 74.22 2.85 91.49
C LYS A 94 75.25 3.17 90.40
N ARG A 95 76.42 2.52 90.41
CA ARG A 95 77.38 2.65 89.29
C ARG A 95 76.83 2.04 88.00
N ASP A 96 76.19 0.87 88.11
CA ASP A 96 75.62 0.18 86.95
C ASP A 96 74.44 0.97 86.37
N GLU A 97 73.59 1.54 87.22
CA GLU A 97 72.50 2.45 86.83
C GLU A 97 73.02 3.71 86.13
N GLN A 98 74.06 4.37 86.66
CA GLN A 98 74.67 5.53 86.01
C GLN A 98 75.27 5.18 84.65
N THR A 99 75.91 4.02 84.55
CA THR A 99 76.49 3.52 83.30
C THR A 99 75.38 3.22 82.28
N SER A 100 74.30 2.56 82.71
CA SER A 100 73.14 2.26 81.86
C SER A 100 72.44 3.54 81.40
N GLN A 101 72.20 4.50 82.30
CA GLN A 101 71.60 5.80 81.96
C GLN A 101 72.46 6.55 80.94
N PHE A 102 73.78 6.55 81.10
CA PHE A 102 74.69 7.18 80.15
C PHE A 102 74.63 6.52 78.77
N ILE A 103 74.64 5.18 78.71
CA ILE A 103 74.52 4.42 77.46
C ILE A 103 73.19 4.72 76.77
N THR A 104 72.08 4.65 77.50
CA THR A 104 70.73 4.90 76.97
C THR A 104 70.59 6.35 76.49
N ALA A 105 70.97 7.34 77.29
CA ALA A 105 70.89 8.75 76.89
C ALA A 105 71.75 9.07 75.66
N THR A 106 72.94 8.47 75.56
CA THR A 106 73.80 8.65 74.38
C THR A 106 73.20 7.98 73.14
N ARG A 107 72.63 6.78 73.30
CA ARG A 107 71.91 6.09 72.23
C ARG A 107 70.72 6.92 71.74
N ASP A 108 69.86 7.36 72.65
CA ASP A 108 68.65 8.12 72.31
C ASP A 108 68.99 9.46 71.65
N ALA A 109 70.06 10.14 72.08
CA ALA A 109 70.54 11.37 71.45
C ALA A 109 71.05 11.13 70.01
N LEU A 110 71.68 9.98 69.74
CA LEU A 110 72.08 9.60 68.38
C LEU A 110 70.88 9.23 67.52
N GLU A 111 69.96 8.43 68.07
CA GLU A 111 68.71 8.04 67.41
C GLU A 111 67.90 9.28 67.01
N GLN A 112 67.75 10.25 67.92
CA GLN A 112 67.06 11.53 67.67
C GLN A 112 67.73 12.36 66.58
N LYS A 113 69.08 12.43 66.55
CA LYS A 113 69.82 13.13 65.48
C LYS A 113 69.61 12.47 64.13
N ILE A 114 69.66 11.15 64.07
CA ILE A 114 69.42 10.38 62.84
C ILE A 114 67.98 10.63 62.38
N SER A 115 66.99 10.45 63.26
CA SER A 115 65.56 10.70 62.99
C SER A 115 65.34 12.11 62.43
N THR A 116 65.88 13.15 63.08
CA THR A 116 65.73 14.54 62.64
C THR A 116 66.30 14.77 61.23
N VAL A 117 67.45 14.17 60.91
CA VAL A 117 68.07 14.29 59.59
C VAL A 117 67.24 13.55 58.54
N THR A 118 66.76 12.34 58.84
CA THR A 118 65.88 11.59 57.94
C THR A 118 64.56 12.34 57.69
N GLU A 119 63.92 12.88 58.73
CA GLU A 119 62.67 13.63 58.59
C GLU A 119 62.85 14.88 57.73
N LYS A 120 63.93 15.65 57.92
CA LYS A 120 64.23 16.81 57.07
C LYS A 120 64.47 16.41 55.61
N ARG A 121 65.18 15.30 55.39
CA ARG A 121 65.43 14.77 54.05
C ARG A 121 64.14 14.30 53.39
N GLU A 122 63.29 13.58 54.11
CA GLU A 122 62.00 13.09 53.62
C GLU A 122 61.01 14.22 53.36
N ALA A 123 60.96 15.24 54.22
CA ALA A 123 60.17 16.44 54.01
C ALA A 123 60.60 17.16 52.72
N TYR A 124 61.90 17.33 52.49
CA TYR A 124 62.43 17.93 51.26
C TYR A 124 62.08 17.11 50.01
N ILE A 125 62.26 15.79 50.06
CA ILE A 125 61.89 14.90 48.95
C ILE A 125 60.38 14.95 48.68
N THR A 126 59.56 15.00 49.74
CA THR A 126 58.10 15.08 49.62
C THR A 126 57.67 16.40 49.00
N ASP A 127 58.23 17.54 49.44
CA ASP A 127 57.96 18.85 48.84
C ASP A 127 58.30 18.88 47.34
N LEU A 128 59.45 18.33 46.94
CA LEU A 128 59.82 18.21 45.53
C LEU A 128 58.84 17.33 44.74
N LYS A 129 58.43 16.18 45.31
CA LYS A 129 57.45 15.30 44.67
C LYS A 129 56.10 15.98 44.48
N THR A 130 55.63 16.72 45.49
CA THR A 130 54.37 17.47 45.41
C THR A 130 54.46 18.54 44.32
N LYS A 131 55.53 19.34 44.28
CA LYS A 131 55.72 20.35 43.21
C LYS A 131 55.75 19.75 41.81
N LEU A 132 56.42 18.60 41.65
CA LEU A 132 56.44 17.88 40.36
C LEU A 132 55.06 17.36 39.98
N LYS A 133 54.31 16.81 40.94
CA LYS A 133 52.94 16.34 40.73
C LYS A 133 52.03 17.50 40.30
N ASP A 134 52.06 18.62 41.01
CA ASP A 134 51.26 19.81 40.68
C ASP A 134 51.63 20.35 39.28
N HIS A 135 52.91 20.32 38.91
CA HIS A 135 53.35 20.72 37.58
C HIS A 135 52.77 19.81 36.49
N ILE A 136 52.83 18.48 36.68
CA ILE A 136 52.25 17.51 35.75
C ILE A 136 50.74 17.71 35.62
N GLU A 137 50.02 17.90 36.73
CA GLU A 137 48.58 18.16 36.72
C GLU A 137 48.24 19.46 35.97
N ASN A 138 49.02 20.53 36.14
CA ASN A 138 48.82 21.79 35.42
C ASN A 138 49.10 21.66 33.91
N VAL A 139 50.13 20.91 33.54
CA VAL A 139 50.42 20.59 32.12
C VAL A 139 49.27 19.80 31.52
N GLU A 140 48.76 18.79 32.23
CA GLU A 140 47.65 17.96 31.76
C GLU A 140 46.34 18.74 31.65
N LYS A 141 46.05 19.63 32.61
CA LYS A 141 44.91 20.55 32.54
C LYS A 141 45.00 21.46 31.31
N THR A 142 46.19 21.98 31.01
CA THR A 142 46.42 22.81 29.83
C THR A 142 46.25 21.99 28.54
N ARG A 143 46.78 20.77 28.49
CA ARG A 143 46.62 19.84 27.37
C ARG A 143 45.14 19.57 27.08
N LEU A 144 44.37 19.19 28.10
CA LEU A 144 42.94 18.92 27.99
C LEU A 144 42.15 20.16 27.56
N SER A 145 42.50 21.34 28.08
CA SER A 145 41.86 22.60 27.67
C SER A 145 42.07 22.91 26.19
N ILE A 146 43.29 22.71 25.67
CA ILE A 146 43.61 22.92 24.25
C ILE A 146 42.88 21.88 23.38
N GLU A 147 42.83 20.63 23.83
CA GLU A 147 42.13 19.54 23.14
C GLU A 147 40.63 19.84 23.01
N LEU A 148 40.00 20.31 24.10
CA LEU A 148 38.60 20.73 24.12
C LEU A 148 38.35 21.89 23.15
N GLN A 149 39.12 22.98 23.24
CA GLN A 149 38.99 24.13 22.34
C GLN A 149 39.16 23.74 20.87
N THR A 150 40.12 22.87 20.57
CA THR A 150 40.34 22.38 19.20
C THR A 150 39.18 21.50 18.73
N GLY A 151 38.59 20.69 19.63
CA GLY A 151 37.37 19.93 19.37
C GLY A 151 36.19 20.83 19.04
N GLU A 152 35.92 21.84 19.87
CA GLU A 152 34.83 22.81 19.67
C GLU A 152 34.96 23.56 18.33
N VAL A 153 36.17 24.02 17.98
CA VAL A 153 36.42 24.68 16.69
C VAL A 153 36.17 23.72 15.52
N ARG A 154 36.58 22.44 15.63
CA ARG A 154 36.31 21.44 14.60
C ARG A 154 34.82 21.22 14.39
N THR A 155 34.06 21.00 15.47
CA THR A 155 32.60 20.82 15.41
C THR A 155 31.91 22.06 14.82
N ALA A 156 32.30 23.27 15.23
CA ALA A 156 31.73 24.50 14.68
C ALA A 156 31.99 24.65 13.17
N ILE A 157 33.17 24.26 12.68
CA ILE A 157 33.46 24.25 11.24
C ILE A 157 32.60 23.21 10.51
N GLU A 158 32.48 22.01 11.07
CA GLU A 158 31.67 20.93 10.49
C GLU A 158 30.19 21.33 10.36
N ASP A 159 29.61 21.90 11.42
CA ASP A 159 28.22 22.37 11.42
C ASP A 159 28.00 23.49 10.40
N LYS A 160 28.96 24.41 10.26
CA LYS A 160 28.90 25.49 9.26
C LYS A 160 28.95 24.93 7.83
N LEU A 161 29.82 23.96 7.56
CA LEU A 161 29.91 23.29 6.27
C LEU A 161 28.64 22.50 5.95
N LYS A 162 28.09 21.79 6.94
CA LYS A 162 26.83 21.04 6.80
C LYS A 162 25.66 21.97 6.49
N THR A 163 25.54 23.07 7.22
CA THR A 163 24.51 24.09 6.97
C THR A 163 24.66 24.70 5.58
N ALA A 164 25.88 25.04 5.16
CA ALA A 164 26.14 25.57 3.83
C ALA A 164 25.83 24.54 2.73
N SER A 165 26.08 23.24 2.97
CA SER A 165 25.68 22.18 2.03
C SER A 165 24.18 22.07 1.92
N MET A 166 23.46 21.99 3.05
CA MET A 166 22.00 21.92 3.07
C MET A 166 21.37 23.12 2.35
N GLN A 167 21.90 24.32 2.57
CA GLN A 167 21.39 25.52 1.90
C GLN A 167 21.64 25.50 0.38
N ARG A 168 22.79 24.98 -0.07
CA ARG A 168 23.06 24.77 -1.51
C ARG A 168 22.09 23.75 -2.10
N ASP A 169 21.89 22.61 -1.43
CA ASP A 169 21.02 21.54 -1.89
C ASP A 169 19.55 22.00 -1.95
N GLU A 170 19.08 22.75 -0.95
CA GLU A 170 17.74 23.34 -0.96
C GLU A 170 17.56 24.35 -2.11
N ASN A 171 18.57 25.16 -2.40
CA ASN A 171 18.51 26.11 -3.50
C ASN A 171 18.42 25.38 -4.85
N ILE A 172 19.28 24.38 -5.07
CA ILE A 172 19.26 23.54 -6.26
C ILE A 172 17.91 22.84 -6.39
N LYS A 173 17.39 22.25 -5.31
CA LYS A 173 16.07 21.62 -5.29
C LYS A 173 14.97 22.59 -5.72
N LYS A 174 14.94 23.81 -5.18
CA LYS A 174 13.97 24.85 -5.57
C LYS A 174 14.08 25.21 -7.06
N MET A 175 15.29 25.26 -7.63
CA MET A 175 15.47 25.48 -9.06
C MET A 175 14.94 24.31 -9.90
N LEU A 176 15.25 23.08 -9.51
CA LEU A 176 14.78 21.87 -10.19
C LEU A 176 13.25 21.73 -10.14
N ASP A 177 12.63 22.00 -9.00
CA ASP A 177 11.18 21.96 -8.84
C ASP A 177 10.49 22.97 -9.77
N ARG A 178 11.02 24.20 -9.87
CA ARG A 178 10.51 25.22 -10.81
C ARG A 178 10.64 24.79 -12.27
N LEU A 179 11.76 24.17 -12.64
CA LEU A 179 11.97 23.65 -14.00
C LEU A 179 10.98 22.52 -14.30
N LYS A 180 10.76 21.61 -13.34
CA LYS A 180 9.80 20.52 -13.46
C LYS A 180 8.36 21.03 -13.62
N GLU A 181 7.96 22.02 -12.83
CA GLU A 181 6.64 22.67 -12.99
C GLU A 181 6.48 23.30 -14.38
N HIS A 182 7.53 23.93 -14.90
CA HIS A 182 7.50 24.53 -16.23
C HIS A 182 7.38 23.45 -17.32
N GLU A 183 8.13 22.36 -17.20
CA GLU A 183 8.03 21.21 -18.10
C GLU A 183 6.63 20.59 -18.08
N GLU A 184 6.03 20.43 -16.90
CA GLU A 184 4.66 19.93 -16.76
C GLU A 184 3.63 20.85 -17.43
N LYS A 185 3.77 22.17 -17.25
CA LYS A 185 2.92 23.16 -17.94
C LYS A 185 3.07 23.05 -19.46
N ALA A 186 4.30 22.91 -19.96
CA ALA A 186 4.56 22.75 -21.39
C ALA A 186 3.94 21.45 -21.94
N LEU A 187 4.04 20.34 -21.21
CA LEU A 187 3.41 19.07 -21.55
C LEU A 187 1.88 19.19 -21.58
N LYS A 188 1.29 19.90 -20.61
CA LYS A 188 -0.15 20.15 -20.57
C LYS A 188 -0.62 20.99 -21.75
N VAL A 189 0.12 22.02 -22.15
CA VAL A 189 -0.21 22.81 -23.34
C VAL A 189 -0.07 21.95 -24.61
N LYS A 190 0.99 21.14 -24.72
CA LYS A 190 1.17 20.21 -25.85
C LYS A 190 0.01 19.21 -25.95
N SER A 191 -0.39 18.61 -24.83
CA SER A 191 -1.50 17.63 -24.81
C SER A 191 -2.84 18.28 -25.16
N GLN A 192 -3.11 19.48 -24.63
CA GLN A 192 -4.30 20.26 -24.99
C GLN A 192 -4.34 20.63 -26.47
N ASN A 193 -3.22 21.06 -27.05
CA ASN A 193 -3.14 21.38 -28.47
C ASN A 193 -3.29 20.12 -29.33
N ASN A 194 -2.69 19.00 -28.94
CA ASN A 194 -2.83 17.74 -29.65
C ASN A 194 -4.29 17.24 -29.64
N ALA A 195 -4.99 17.33 -28.50
CA ALA A 195 -6.40 16.99 -28.43
C ALA A 195 -7.28 17.86 -29.36
N LYS A 196 -7.01 19.17 -29.41
CA LYS A 196 -7.70 20.09 -30.35
C LYS A 196 -7.41 19.74 -31.82
N LEU A 197 -6.17 19.37 -32.14
CA LEU A 197 -5.80 18.93 -33.48
C LEU A 197 -6.54 17.64 -33.87
N GLN A 198 -6.57 16.65 -32.98
CA GLN A 198 -7.34 15.42 -33.19
C GLN A 198 -8.84 15.69 -33.39
N GLU A 199 -9.42 16.61 -32.61
CA GLU A 199 -10.81 17.01 -32.76
C GLU A 199 -11.05 17.66 -34.13
N LEU A 200 -10.18 18.57 -34.56
CA LEU A 200 -10.25 19.19 -35.89
C LEU A 200 -10.09 18.16 -37.01
N ASP A 201 -9.19 17.20 -36.87
CA ASP A 201 -9.02 16.11 -37.83
C ASP A 201 -10.30 15.29 -37.97
N VAL A 202 -10.92 14.91 -36.85
CA VAL A 202 -12.21 14.21 -36.86
C VAL A 202 -13.30 15.06 -37.52
N GLN A 203 -13.38 16.35 -37.21
CA GLN A 203 -14.35 17.25 -37.84
C GLN A 203 -14.13 17.38 -39.36
N ILE A 204 -12.88 17.43 -39.82
CA ILE A 204 -12.55 17.47 -41.25
C ILE A 204 -12.96 16.15 -41.91
N GLN A 205 -12.64 15.01 -41.31
CA GLN A 205 -13.02 13.69 -41.82
C GLN A 205 -14.55 13.55 -41.92
N ASP A 206 -15.28 13.95 -40.89
CA ASP A 206 -16.75 13.92 -40.92
C ASP A 206 -17.32 14.80 -42.03
N LYS A 207 -16.79 16.02 -42.21
CA LYS A 207 -17.19 16.89 -43.33
C LYS A 207 -16.89 16.28 -44.70
N LEU A 208 -15.77 15.58 -44.87
CA LEU A 208 -15.43 14.87 -46.10
C LEU A 208 -16.41 13.73 -46.37
N VAL A 209 -16.74 12.93 -45.35
CA VAL A 209 -17.73 11.84 -45.44
C VAL A 209 -19.11 12.40 -45.78
N GLN A 210 -19.55 13.47 -45.12
CA GLN A 210 -20.81 14.14 -45.45
C GLN A 210 -20.83 14.66 -46.89
N ALA A 211 -19.74 15.26 -47.36
CA ALA A 211 -19.63 15.73 -48.75
C ALA A 211 -19.68 14.57 -49.75
N GLN A 212 -19.01 13.46 -49.45
CA GLN A 212 -19.06 12.24 -50.26
C GLN A 212 -20.48 11.67 -50.30
N ASN A 213 -21.15 11.52 -49.16
CA ASN A 213 -22.52 11.01 -49.08
C ASN A 213 -23.50 11.90 -49.86
N ARG A 214 -23.37 13.23 -49.77
CA ARG A 214 -24.17 14.17 -50.57
C ARG A 214 -23.92 14.00 -52.07
N LYS A 215 -22.65 13.84 -52.47
CA LYS A 215 -22.29 13.58 -53.87
C LYS A 215 -22.91 12.26 -54.35
N GLU A 216 -22.81 11.20 -53.57
CA GLU A 216 -23.39 9.89 -53.88
C GLU A 216 -24.91 9.94 -53.95
N GLN A 217 -25.58 10.66 -53.04
CA GLN A 217 -27.04 10.90 -53.11
C GLN A 217 -27.43 11.62 -54.39
N ILE A 218 -26.74 12.72 -54.74
CA ILE A 218 -27.02 13.46 -55.97
C ILE A 218 -26.80 12.56 -57.20
N GLU A 219 -25.73 11.76 -57.22
CA GLU A 219 -25.46 10.81 -58.31
C GLU A 219 -26.54 9.73 -58.40
N GLN A 220 -26.99 9.17 -57.27
CA GLN A 220 -28.07 8.19 -57.20
C GLN A 220 -29.39 8.80 -57.68
N GLU A 221 -29.75 10.01 -57.23
CA GLU A 221 -30.93 10.72 -57.69
C GLU A 221 -30.87 11.00 -59.20
N GLN A 222 -29.72 11.41 -59.73
CA GLN A 222 -29.53 11.61 -61.17
C GLN A 222 -29.66 10.30 -61.95
N ARG A 223 -29.03 9.21 -61.47
CA ARG A 223 -29.18 7.87 -62.04
C ARG A 223 -30.64 7.41 -62.03
N GLU A 224 -31.36 7.60 -60.94
CA GLU A 224 -32.77 7.28 -60.86
C GLU A 224 -33.62 8.11 -61.81
N LYS A 225 -33.37 9.42 -61.90
CA LYS A 225 -34.05 10.30 -62.86
C LYS A 225 -33.82 9.82 -64.29
N LEU A 226 -32.59 9.46 -64.65
CA LEU A 226 -32.26 8.88 -65.96
C LEU A 226 -32.97 7.53 -66.17
N ARG A 227 -32.98 6.64 -65.15
CA ARG A 227 -33.70 5.36 -65.21
C ARG A 227 -35.19 5.55 -65.46
N ARG A 228 -35.84 6.49 -64.75
CA ARG A 228 -37.26 6.85 -64.96
C ARG A 228 -37.48 7.47 -66.33
N ASN A 229 -36.57 8.34 -66.79
CA ASN A 229 -36.70 8.96 -68.11
C ASN A 229 -36.54 7.93 -69.24
N ASN A 230 -35.70 6.91 -69.06
CA ASN A 230 -35.56 5.81 -70.02
C ASN A 230 -36.73 4.80 -69.93
N SER A 231 -37.35 4.62 -68.76
CA SER A 231 -38.53 3.76 -68.63
C SER A 231 -39.79 4.40 -69.21
N ARG A 232 -39.94 5.73 -69.13
CA ARG A 232 -41.10 6.48 -69.65
C ARG A 232 -41.42 6.22 -71.12
N PRO A 233 -40.46 6.24 -72.07
CA PRO A 233 -40.71 5.85 -73.46
C PRO A 233 -41.22 4.42 -73.58
N PHE A 234 -40.66 3.49 -72.80
CA PHE A 234 -41.08 2.09 -72.82
C PHE A 234 -42.48 1.89 -72.22
N GLU A 235 -42.82 2.61 -71.14
CA GLU A 235 -44.16 2.64 -70.55
C GLU A 235 -45.19 3.28 -71.50
N LYS A 236 -44.83 4.40 -72.15
CA LYS A 236 -45.67 5.03 -73.19
C LYS A 236 -45.83 4.11 -74.39
N GLN A 237 -44.77 3.43 -74.82
CA GLN A 237 -44.82 2.46 -75.90
C GLN A 237 -45.77 1.31 -75.53
N LYS A 238 -45.64 0.72 -74.33
CA LYS A 238 -46.57 -0.29 -73.83
C LYS A 238 -48.02 0.21 -73.75
N SER A 239 -48.25 1.45 -73.33
CA SER A 239 -49.59 2.05 -73.28
C SER A 239 -50.18 2.28 -74.68
N VAL A 240 -49.38 2.77 -75.62
CA VAL A 240 -49.78 2.94 -77.03
C VAL A 240 -50.06 1.57 -77.65
N GLU A 241 -49.21 0.58 -77.40
CA GLU A 241 -49.39 -0.79 -77.88
C GLU A 241 -50.67 -1.43 -77.29
N SER A 242 -50.92 -1.25 -76.00
CA SER A 242 -52.19 -1.65 -75.36
C SER A 242 -53.40 -0.94 -75.96
N THR A 243 -53.30 0.35 -76.30
CA THR A 243 -54.39 1.11 -76.94
C THR A 243 -54.62 0.66 -78.38
N ILE A 244 -53.56 0.37 -79.13
CA ILE A 244 -53.63 -0.21 -80.48
C ILE A 244 -54.31 -1.57 -80.40
N GLU A 245 -53.95 -2.41 -79.42
CA GLU A 245 -54.54 -3.74 -79.26
C GLU A 245 -56.02 -3.66 -78.89
N SER A 246 -56.41 -2.72 -78.02
CA SER A 246 -57.82 -2.40 -77.74
C SER A 246 -58.57 -1.98 -79.01
N ARG A 247 -58.01 -1.06 -79.80
CA ARG A 247 -58.63 -0.60 -81.05
C ARG A 247 -58.71 -1.69 -82.11
N LYS A 248 -57.70 -2.55 -82.23
CA LYS A 248 -57.76 -3.73 -83.10
C LYS A 248 -58.92 -4.62 -82.69
N SER A 249 -59.06 -4.91 -81.39
CA SER A 249 -60.18 -5.69 -80.86
C SER A 249 -61.53 -5.01 -81.16
N GLU A 250 -61.64 -3.69 -80.98
CA GLU A 250 -62.84 -2.92 -81.33
C GLU A 250 -63.17 -2.98 -82.83
N VAL A 251 -62.17 -2.86 -83.70
CA VAL A 251 -62.34 -2.97 -85.16
C VAL A 251 -62.73 -4.38 -85.57
N ILE A 252 -62.13 -5.42 -84.96
CA ILE A 252 -62.52 -6.82 -85.18
C ILE A 252 -63.99 -7.01 -84.80
N ASN A 253 -64.40 -6.55 -83.60
CA ASN A 253 -65.79 -6.62 -83.15
C ASN A 253 -66.74 -5.85 -84.08
N LEU A 254 -66.31 -4.71 -84.64
CA LEU A 254 -67.10 -3.93 -85.59
C LEU A 254 -67.26 -4.66 -86.94
N ILE A 255 -66.19 -5.31 -87.42
CA ILE A 255 -66.23 -6.13 -88.64
C ILE A 255 -67.13 -7.35 -88.43
N GLU A 256 -67.00 -8.05 -87.31
CA GLU A 256 -67.86 -9.18 -86.95
C GLU A 256 -69.34 -8.76 -86.89
N ASN A 257 -69.66 -7.63 -86.27
CA ASN A 257 -71.02 -7.09 -86.25
C ASN A 257 -71.53 -6.74 -87.66
N LYS A 258 -70.70 -6.13 -88.51
CA LYS A 258 -71.07 -5.82 -89.90
C LYS A 258 -71.28 -7.08 -90.73
N LEU A 259 -70.45 -8.10 -90.55
CA LEU A 259 -70.62 -9.41 -91.19
C LEU A 259 -71.90 -10.08 -90.72
N CYS A 260 -72.19 -10.08 -89.41
CA CYS A 260 -73.43 -10.62 -88.86
C CYS A 260 -74.67 -9.89 -89.42
N LEU A 261 -74.63 -8.56 -89.53
CA LEU A 261 -75.70 -7.78 -90.16
C LEU A 261 -75.83 -8.08 -91.66
N ALA A 262 -74.71 -8.21 -92.38
CA ALA A 262 -74.72 -8.60 -93.80
C ALA A 262 -75.30 -10.01 -94.00
N GLU A 263 -74.99 -10.94 -93.08
CA GLU A 263 -75.53 -12.30 -93.06
C GLU A 263 -77.04 -12.27 -92.81
N GLN A 264 -77.52 -11.47 -91.84
CA GLN A 264 -78.95 -11.25 -91.61
C GLN A 264 -79.68 -10.64 -92.81
N ILE A 265 -79.05 -9.68 -93.52
CA ILE A 265 -79.62 -9.10 -94.75
C ILE A 265 -79.68 -10.14 -95.86
N ARG A 266 -78.63 -10.94 -96.04
CA ARG A 266 -78.58 -12.03 -97.03
C ARG A 266 -79.62 -13.10 -96.72
N GLU A 267 -79.80 -13.45 -95.46
CA GLU A 267 -80.80 -14.42 -95.00
C GLU A 267 -82.23 -13.89 -95.20
N LYS A 268 -82.48 -12.60 -94.89
CA LYS A 268 -83.73 -11.92 -95.24
C LYS A 268 -84.00 -11.90 -96.74
N GLU A 269 -82.99 -11.65 -97.57
CA GLU A 269 -83.14 -11.69 -99.04
C GLU A 269 -83.41 -13.11 -99.56
N ILE A 270 -82.76 -14.12 -99.00
CA ILE A 270 -83.03 -15.53 -99.34
C ILE A 270 -84.47 -15.89 -98.94
N GLN A 271 -84.91 -15.50 -97.75
CA GLN A 271 -86.31 -15.67 -97.32
C GLN A 271 -87.28 -14.95 -98.26
N LYS A 272 -86.98 -13.72 -98.67
CA LYS A 272 -87.78 -12.94 -99.63
C LYS A 272 -87.87 -13.63 -101.00
N LYS A 273 -86.76 -14.19 -101.50
CA LYS A 273 -86.73 -14.96 -102.76
C LYS A 273 -87.51 -16.27 -102.64
N LEU A 274 -87.46 -16.93 -101.48
CA LEU A 274 -88.21 -18.16 -101.19
C LEU A 274 -89.72 -17.88 -101.11
N GLU A 275 -90.11 -16.74 -100.55
CA GLU A 275 -91.48 -16.25 -100.50
C GLU A 275 -92.00 -15.83 -101.89
N LEU A 276 -91.14 -15.21 -102.72
CA LEU A 276 -91.43 -14.93 -104.13
C LEU A 276 -91.58 -16.21 -104.95
N ALA A 277 -90.78 -17.25 -104.69
CA ALA A 277 -90.93 -18.55 -105.33
C ALA A 277 -92.23 -19.26 -104.91
N LYS A 278 -92.63 -19.15 -103.63
CA LYS A 278 -93.95 -19.61 -103.17
C LYS A 278 -95.09 -18.89 -103.89
N LYS A 279 -95.03 -17.56 -103.99
CA LYS A 279 -96.01 -16.76 -104.75
C LYS A 279 -96.01 -17.08 -106.25
N HIS A 280 -94.86 -17.37 -106.85
CA HIS A 280 -94.79 -17.77 -108.25
C HIS A 280 -95.42 -19.16 -108.47
N ASN A 281 -95.32 -20.07 -107.50
CA ASN A 281 -95.99 -21.37 -107.55
C ASN A 281 -97.51 -21.25 -107.35
N GLU A 282 -97.97 -20.36 -106.46
CA GLU A 282 -99.39 -19.98 -106.34
C GLU A 282 -99.90 -19.35 -107.64
N HIS A 283 -99.16 -18.40 -108.22
CA HIS A 283 -99.48 -17.77 -109.51
C HIS A 283 -99.47 -18.78 -110.67
N LEU A 284 -98.63 -19.82 -110.65
CA LEU A 284 -98.65 -20.90 -111.65
C LEU A 284 -99.93 -21.74 -111.55
N ASN A 285 -100.41 -22.01 -110.34
CA ASN A 285 -101.71 -22.65 -110.13
C ASN A 285 -102.87 -21.74 -110.55
N GLU A 286 -102.80 -20.43 -110.25
CA GLU A 286 -103.79 -19.44 -110.73
C GLU A 286 -103.76 -19.28 -112.25
N VAL A 287 -102.60 -19.37 -112.91
CA VAL A 287 -102.47 -19.30 -114.37
C VAL A 287 -102.97 -20.58 -115.03
N LYS A 288 -102.79 -21.76 -114.43
CA LYS A 288 -103.46 -22.99 -114.88
C LYS A 288 -104.98 -22.83 -114.82
N GLN A 289 -105.51 -22.26 -113.74
CA GLN A 289 -106.94 -21.97 -113.59
C GLN A 289 -107.42 -20.87 -114.56
N SER A 290 -106.57 -19.89 -114.87
CA SER A 290 -106.82 -18.85 -115.88
C SER A 290 -106.75 -19.36 -117.32
N LEU A 291 -105.94 -20.39 -117.61
CA LEU A 291 -105.89 -21.06 -118.91
C LEU A 291 -107.13 -21.94 -119.14
N GLU A 292 -107.64 -22.60 -118.09
CA GLU A 292 -108.94 -23.28 -118.09
C GLU A 292 -110.08 -22.26 -118.37
N ASN A 293 -110.04 -21.10 -117.67
CA ASN A 293 -111.01 -20.00 -117.85
C ASN A 293 -110.91 -19.30 -119.22
N LYS A 294 -109.71 -19.20 -119.80
CA LYS A 294 -109.53 -18.67 -121.17
C LYS A 294 -109.97 -19.66 -122.24
N LYS A 295 -109.96 -20.96 -121.94
CA LYS A 295 -110.51 -22.00 -122.82
C LYS A 295 -112.04 -21.89 -122.85
N THR A 296 -112.70 -21.64 -121.72
CA THR A 296 -114.13 -21.31 -121.64
C THR A 296 -114.46 -19.94 -122.24
N GLU A 297 -113.62 -18.91 -122.06
CA GLU A 297 -113.80 -17.61 -122.76
C GLU A 297 -113.63 -17.72 -124.28
N LYS A 298 -112.74 -18.58 -124.79
CA LYS A 298 -112.62 -18.87 -126.23
C LYS A 298 -113.90 -19.52 -126.78
N VAL A 299 -114.59 -20.33 -125.98
CA VAL A 299 -115.90 -20.93 -126.35
C VAL A 299 -117.01 -19.88 -126.29
N GLN A 300 -117.08 -19.07 -125.23
CA GLN A 300 -118.07 -17.98 -125.12
C GLN A 300 -117.89 -16.86 -126.17
N LYS A 301 -116.65 -16.56 -126.58
CA LYS A 301 -116.40 -15.60 -127.70
C LYS A 301 -116.76 -16.17 -129.06
N LEU A 302 -116.64 -17.48 -129.26
CA LEU A 302 -117.16 -18.16 -130.46
C LEU A 302 -118.69 -18.06 -130.48
N GLU A 303 -119.36 -18.26 -129.34
CA GLU A 303 -120.81 -18.03 -129.20
C GLU A 303 -121.21 -16.57 -129.47
N SER A 304 -120.54 -15.60 -128.85
CA SER A 304 -120.88 -14.17 -128.97
C SER A 304 -120.65 -13.60 -130.38
N LYS A 305 -119.62 -14.07 -131.10
CA LYS A 305 -119.37 -13.63 -132.49
C LYS A 305 -120.22 -14.37 -133.51
N LEU A 306 -120.73 -15.57 -133.20
CA LEU A 306 -121.83 -16.15 -133.97
C LEU A 306 -123.08 -15.24 -133.87
N THR A 307 -123.40 -14.75 -132.66
CA THR A 307 -124.52 -13.81 -132.45
C THR A 307 -124.29 -12.47 -133.18
N ALA A 308 -123.04 -11.99 -133.28
CA ALA A 308 -122.70 -10.78 -134.04
C ALA A 308 -122.70 -11.00 -135.57
N ALA A 309 -122.31 -12.18 -136.03
CA ALA A 309 -122.49 -12.59 -137.42
C ALA A 309 -123.98 -12.64 -137.81
N GLU A 310 -124.87 -12.91 -136.86
CA GLU A 310 -126.33 -12.89 -137.07
C GLU A 310 -126.92 -11.47 -137.03
N GLN A 311 -126.53 -10.61 -136.09
CA GLN A 311 -126.96 -9.20 -136.08
C GLN A 311 -126.49 -8.40 -137.31
N LYS A 312 -125.33 -8.70 -137.91
CA LYS A 312 -124.88 -8.02 -139.14
C LYS A 312 -125.29 -8.68 -140.45
N ARG A 313 -125.76 -9.92 -140.43
CA ARG A 313 -126.68 -10.42 -141.46
C ARG A 313 -127.97 -9.59 -141.49
N GLU A 314 -128.45 -9.13 -140.32
CA GLU A 314 -129.55 -8.17 -140.19
C GLU A 314 -129.18 -6.78 -140.77
N GLU A 315 -127.94 -6.31 -140.64
CA GLU A 315 -127.43 -5.10 -141.36
C GLU A 315 -127.25 -5.33 -142.88
N GLU A 316 -126.77 -6.52 -143.29
CA GLU A 316 -126.71 -6.99 -144.69
C GLU A 316 -128.07 -6.86 -145.38
N ILE A 317 -129.17 -6.95 -144.64
CA ILE A 317 -130.54 -6.76 -145.15
C ILE A 317 -130.92 -5.27 -145.15
N LYS A 318 -130.55 -4.53 -144.10
CA LYS A 318 -130.89 -3.10 -143.93
C LYS A 318 -130.24 -2.16 -144.96
N LYS A 319 -129.14 -2.52 -145.61
CA LYS A 319 -128.56 -1.69 -146.70
C LYS A 319 -128.46 -2.35 -148.06
N LYS A 320 -128.92 -3.60 -148.21
CA LYS A 320 -129.54 -3.98 -149.49
C LYS A 320 -130.68 -3.02 -149.88
N LEU A 321 -131.36 -2.38 -148.90
CA LEU A 321 -132.23 -1.21 -149.07
C LEU A 321 -131.50 0.10 -149.50
N GLU A 322 -130.20 0.28 -149.26
CA GLU A 322 -129.43 1.44 -149.78
C GLU A 322 -128.70 1.11 -151.08
N ASN A 323 -128.48 -0.18 -151.37
CA ASN A 323 -128.26 -0.60 -152.74
C ASN A 323 -129.46 -0.22 -153.63
N ILE A 324 -130.69 -0.02 -153.11
CA ILE A 324 -131.79 0.63 -153.86
C ILE A 324 -131.45 2.11 -154.16
N LYS A 325 -130.70 2.81 -153.31
CA LYS A 325 -130.09 4.12 -153.62
C LYS A 325 -128.95 4.04 -154.64
N LYS A 326 -128.23 2.91 -154.72
CA LYS A 326 -127.36 2.58 -155.87
C LYS A 326 -128.14 2.70 -157.18
N HIS A 327 -129.44 2.45 -157.22
CA HIS A 327 -130.16 2.54 -158.50
C HIS A 327 -130.47 3.98 -158.92
N GLU A 328 -130.50 4.96 -158.00
CA GLU A 328 -130.86 6.35 -158.33
C GLU A 328 -129.65 7.23 -158.68
N LYS A 329 -128.50 7.12 -157.98
CA LYS A 329 -127.27 7.86 -158.36
C LYS A 329 -126.44 7.19 -159.44
N HIS A 330 -126.63 5.89 -159.67
CA HIS A 330 -126.17 5.28 -160.92
C HIS A 330 -126.88 5.89 -162.15
N ALA A 331 -128.09 6.47 -162.01
CA ALA A 331 -128.66 7.33 -163.06
C ALA A 331 -127.85 8.63 -163.27
N GLU A 332 -126.95 8.98 -162.35
CA GLU A 332 -126.01 10.09 -162.43
C GLU A 332 -124.63 9.68 -163.01
N LEU A 333 -124.13 8.46 -162.70
CA LEU A 333 -123.02 7.81 -163.44
C LEU A 333 -123.28 7.86 -164.96
N VAL A 334 -124.52 7.79 -165.43
CA VAL A 334 -124.81 7.76 -166.87
C VAL A 334 -124.80 9.16 -167.52
N ARG A 335 -125.03 10.25 -166.77
CA ARG A 335 -125.05 11.62 -167.35
C ARG A 335 -123.66 12.25 -167.50
N GLN A 336 -122.67 11.98 -166.63
CA GLN A 336 -121.36 12.65 -166.69
C GLN A 336 -120.17 11.81 -167.18
N ASN A 337 -120.18 10.48 -167.08
CA ASN A 337 -119.24 9.70 -167.89
C ASN A 337 -119.53 9.80 -169.41
N LYS A 338 -120.74 10.25 -169.81
CA LYS A 338 -121.01 10.71 -171.20
C LYS A 338 -120.33 12.04 -171.54
N ALA A 339 -119.89 12.81 -170.53
CA ALA A 339 -118.97 13.93 -170.71
C ALA A 339 -117.52 13.48 -170.88
N ALA A 340 -117.30 12.19 -171.13
CA ALA A 340 -116.39 11.79 -172.19
C ALA A 340 -114.90 12.12 -171.88
N VAL A 341 -114.03 11.14 -171.64
CA VAL A 341 -113.86 9.91 -172.44
C VAL A 341 -113.83 10.16 -173.97
N GLN A 342 -113.84 11.42 -174.42
CA GLN A 342 -113.39 11.86 -175.74
C GLN A 342 -111.95 12.42 -175.71
N ALA A 343 -111.21 12.30 -174.59
CA ALA A 343 -109.82 12.82 -174.49
C ALA A 343 -108.77 11.86 -173.86
N ALA A 344 -108.94 10.54 -173.98
CA ALA A 344 -107.90 9.53 -173.71
C ALA A 344 -107.72 8.60 -174.94
N LYS A 345 -106.48 8.49 -175.49
CA LYS A 345 -105.89 7.47 -176.41
C LYS A 345 -104.76 8.15 -177.21
N ILE A 346 -103.54 7.61 -177.31
CA ILE A 346 -103.12 6.40 -178.05
C ILE A 346 -101.98 5.76 -177.22
N ASP A 347 -102.18 4.62 -176.56
CA ASP A 347 -102.08 3.22 -177.03
C ASP A 347 -100.65 2.63 -177.01
N PRO A 348 -100.52 1.30 -176.80
CA PRO A 348 -99.40 0.65 -176.09
C PRO A 348 -98.44 -0.06 -177.09
N PRO A 349 -97.59 -1.02 -176.68
CA PRO A 349 -96.62 -1.06 -175.56
C PRO A 349 -95.21 -1.54 -176.04
N SER A 350 -94.23 -1.56 -175.12
CA SER A 350 -93.02 -2.41 -175.22
C SER A 350 -92.47 -2.74 -173.83
N SER A 351 -91.85 -3.90 -173.74
CA SER A 351 -91.02 -4.50 -172.68
C SER A 351 -89.96 -3.56 -172.06
N GLY A 352 -89.64 -3.76 -170.77
CA GLY A 352 -88.54 -3.13 -170.02
C GLY A 352 -88.79 -3.06 -168.52
#